data_AF-A0AAX7TJ92-F1
#
_entry.id   AF-A0AAX7TJ92-F1
#
_cell.length_a   1.000
_cell.length_b   1.000
_cell.length_c   1.000
_cell.angle_alpha   90.00
_cell.angle_beta   90.00
_cell.angle_gamma   90.00
#
_symmetry.space_group_name_H-M   'P 1'
#
loop_
_entity.id
_entity.type
_entity.pdbx_description
1 polymer ?
#
loop_
_entity_poly.entity_id
_entity_poly.type
_entity_poly.pdbx_seq_one_letter_code
_entity_poly.pdbx_strand_id
1 'polypeptide(L)'
;ALSEKPKKKENKQKAKKKGQKHFVDEHRSKLIQRVSNIAPILDDLLQKDFIDEEVYADIRAHKTPQEKMRNLLSHIVKDGDTSKEAFYQVLRKHQKMLIENLIQNSTK
;
A
#
# COMPACT_ATOMS: atom_id res chain seq x y z
N ALA A 1 -14.71 8.98 -38.10
CA ALA A 1 -14.88 8.11 -36.92
C ALA A 1 -14.29 8.82 -35.71
N LEU A 2 -15.17 9.34 -34.86
CA LEU A 2 -14.84 9.93 -33.56
C LEU A 2 -14.56 8.82 -32.56
N SER A 3 -13.38 8.82 -31.95
CA SER A 3 -13.17 8.23 -30.62
C SER A 3 -11.84 8.73 -30.05
N GLU A 4 -11.81 10.01 -29.69
CA GLU A 4 -10.84 10.54 -28.73
C GLU A 4 -11.18 9.95 -27.35
N LYS A 5 -10.28 9.12 -26.82
CA LYS A 5 -10.39 8.59 -25.45
C LYS A 5 -9.91 9.64 -24.44
N PRO A 6 -10.47 9.67 -23.22
CA PRO A 6 -10.53 10.87 -22.40
C PRO A 6 -9.24 11.18 -21.64
N LYS A 7 -8.96 12.48 -21.53
CA LYS A 7 -8.00 13.13 -20.62
C LYS A 7 -8.21 12.64 -19.18
N LYS A 8 -7.29 11.82 -18.64
CA LYS A 8 -7.19 11.65 -17.18
C LYS A 8 -6.44 12.85 -16.59
N LYS A 9 -7.18 13.55 -15.74
CA LYS A 9 -6.89 14.85 -15.14
C LYS A 9 -5.61 14.83 -14.32
N GLU A 10 -4.84 15.89 -14.51
CA GLU A 10 -3.74 16.38 -13.69
C GLU A 10 -4.13 16.43 -12.20
N ASN A 11 -3.33 15.82 -11.32
CA ASN A 11 -3.39 16.12 -9.89
C ASN A 11 -2.00 16.18 -9.27
N LYS A 12 -1.40 17.38 -9.40
CA LYS A 12 -0.50 18.07 -8.45
C LYS A 12 0.23 17.17 -7.44
N GLN A 13 1.23 16.41 -7.91
CA GLN A 13 2.23 15.86 -7.01
C GLN A 13 3.12 17.00 -6.50
N LYS A 14 2.92 17.39 -5.24
CA LYS A 14 3.90 18.17 -4.47
C LYS A 14 5.26 17.50 -4.64
N ALA A 15 6.21 18.23 -5.23
CA ALA A 15 7.58 17.77 -5.42
C ALA A 15 8.18 17.30 -4.08
N LYS A 16 8.29 15.98 -3.91
CA LYS A 16 8.92 15.36 -2.75
C LYS A 16 10.43 15.55 -2.90
N LYS A 17 11.08 16.10 -1.87
CA LYS A 17 12.55 16.30 -1.84
C LYS A 17 13.24 14.98 -2.19
N LYS A 18 14.12 15.00 -3.19
CA LYS A 18 15.00 13.86 -3.55
C LYS A 18 15.77 13.46 -2.29
N GLY A 19 15.46 12.30 -1.72
CA GLY A 19 16.17 11.72 -0.57
C GLY A 19 15.29 11.14 0.55
N GLN A 20 13.98 11.44 0.60
CA GLN A 20 13.13 10.92 1.69
C GLN A 20 12.44 9.61 1.27
N LYS A 21 12.83 8.50 1.91
CA LYS A 21 12.24 7.17 1.73
C LYS A 21 10.77 7.20 2.16
N HIS A 22 9.89 6.51 1.44
CA HIS A 22 8.47 6.43 1.83
C HIS A 22 8.32 5.59 3.12
N PHE A 23 7.37 5.93 3.99
CA PHE A 23 7.08 5.20 5.25
C PHE A 23 6.98 3.67 5.03
N VAL A 24 6.25 3.27 3.99
CA VAL A 24 6.07 1.86 3.59
C VAL A 24 7.41 1.18 3.25
N ASP A 25 8.31 1.88 2.56
CA ASP A 25 9.63 1.36 2.19
C ASP A 25 10.59 1.32 3.39
N GLU A 26 10.44 2.28 4.31
CA GLU A 26 11.22 2.35 5.54
C GLU A 26 10.85 1.23 6.52
N HIS A 27 9.56 0.94 6.67
CA HIS A 27 9.07 -0.03 7.64
C HIS A 27 8.63 -1.37 7.05
N ARG A 28 9.01 -1.66 5.79
CA ARG A 28 8.62 -2.87 5.05
C ARG A 28 8.71 -4.15 5.90
N SER A 29 9.87 -4.40 6.54
CA SER A 29 10.08 -5.60 7.36
C SER A 29 9.16 -5.65 8.59
N LYS A 30 8.95 -4.51 9.26
CA LYS A 30 8.08 -4.43 10.44
C LYS A 30 6.61 -4.64 10.05
N LEU A 31 6.18 -4.13 8.90
CA LEU A 31 4.84 -4.35 8.36
C LEU A 31 4.60 -5.83 8.04
N ILE A 32 5.56 -6.50 7.39
CA ILE A 32 5.49 -7.95 7.09
C ILE A 32 5.34 -8.78 8.37
N GLN A 33 6.10 -8.44 9.41
CA GLN A 33 6.14 -9.24 10.64
C GLN A 33 4.93 -8.99 11.56
N ARG A 34 4.42 -7.76 11.61
CA ARG A 34 3.43 -7.35 12.64
C ARG A 34 2.00 -7.28 12.14
N VAL A 35 1.77 -7.18 10.82
CA VAL A 35 0.41 -7.19 10.28
C VAL A 35 -0.04 -8.63 10.07
N SER A 36 -0.94 -9.10 10.93
CA SER A 36 -1.53 -10.44 10.85
C SER A 36 -2.89 -10.45 10.14
N ASN A 37 -3.69 -9.39 10.30
CA ASN A 37 -5.02 -9.29 9.69
C ASN A 37 -4.97 -8.51 8.37
N ILE A 38 -4.92 -9.25 7.25
CA ILE A 38 -4.67 -8.70 5.91
C ILE A 38 -5.93 -8.61 5.06
N ALA A 39 -6.95 -9.43 5.35
CA ALA A 39 -8.21 -9.42 4.61
C ALA A 39 -8.83 -8.02 4.48
N PRO A 40 -9.05 -7.24 5.56
CA PRO A 40 -9.68 -5.93 5.44
C PRO A 40 -8.79 -4.89 4.75
N ILE A 41 -7.48 -5.12 4.71
CA ILE A 41 -6.54 -4.28 3.95
C ILE A 41 -6.70 -4.55 2.46
N LEU A 42 -6.79 -5.82 2.06
CA LEU A 42 -7.01 -6.19 0.66
C LEU A 42 -8.38 -5.71 0.16
N ASP A 43 -9.43 -5.85 0.96
CA ASP A 43 -10.78 -5.43 0.59
C ASP A 43 -10.84 -3.93 0.31
N ASP A 44 -10.23 -3.11 1.17
CA ASP A 44 -10.15 -1.66 0.98
C ASP A 44 -9.31 -1.26 -0.25
N LEU A 45 -8.24 -2.00 -0.55
CA LEU A 45 -7.39 -1.73 -1.71
C LEU A 45 -8.09 -2.10 -3.03
N LEU A 46 -8.83 -3.22 -3.03
CA LEU A 46 -9.64 -3.64 -4.16
C LEU A 46 -10.78 -2.63 -4.42
N GLN A 47 -11.49 -2.22 -3.38
CA GLN A 47 -12.56 -1.21 -3.49
C GLN A 47 -12.06 0.14 -4.03
N LYS A 48 -10.78 0.46 -3.80
CA LYS A 48 -10.15 1.70 -4.24
C LYS A 48 -9.41 1.58 -5.58
N ASP A 49 -9.55 0.46 -6.27
CA ASP A 49 -8.90 0.16 -7.56
C ASP A 49 -7.36 0.23 -7.52
N PHE A 50 -6.74 -0.04 -6.36
CA PHE A 50 -5.27 -0.13 -6.24
C PHE A 50 -4.73 -1.53 -6.52
N ILE A 51 -5.59 -2.54 -6.40
CA ILE A 51 -5.33 -3.91 -6.82
C ILE A 51 -6.55 -4.41 -7.58
N ASP A 52 -6.37 -5.36 -8.48
CA ASP A 52 -7.45 -6.05 -9.18
C ASP A 52 -7.83 -7.36 -8.47
N GLU A 53 -8.87 -8.02 -8.99
CA GLU A 53 -9.36 -9.30 -8.44
C GLU A 53 -8.32 -10.43 -8.56
N GLU A 54 -7.46 -10.40 -9.58
CA GLU A 54 -6.42 -11.42 -9.79
C GLU A 54 -5.34 -11.31 -8.70
N VAL A 55 -4.82 -10.10 -8.48
CA VAL A 55 -3.87 -9.80 -7.41
C VAL A 55 -4.49 -10.07 -6.03
N TYR A 56 -5.76 -9.71 -5.84
CA TYR A 56 -6.48 -10.02 -4.61
C TYR A 56 -6.52 -11.54 -4.35
N ALA A 57 -6.93 -12.33 -5.35
CA ALA A 57 -7.06 -13.76 -5.24
C ALA A 57 -5.70 -14.45 -4.99
N ASP A 58 -4.66 -14.04 -5.73
CA ASP A 58 -3.30 -14.55 -5.56
C ASP A 58 -2.77 -14.31 -4.13
N ILE A 59 -2.87 -13.07 -3.65
CA ILE A 59 -2.43 -12.74 -2.29
C ILE A 59 -3.26 -13.54 -1.28
N ARG A 60 -4.59 -13.60 -1.44
CA ARG A 60 -5.46 -14.32 -0.50
C ARG A 60 -5.14 -15.82 -0.41
N ALA A 61 -4.68 -16.43 -1.50
CA ALA A 61 -4.34 -17.85 -1.58
C ALA A 61 -3.09 -18.27 -0.77
N HIS A 62 -2.23 -17.32 -0.39
CA HIS A 62 -1.05 -17.64 0.41
C HIS A 62 -1.43 -18.18 1.80
N LYS A 63 -0.57 -19.02 2.39
CA LYS A 63 -0.86 -19.70 3.66
C LYS A 63 -0.68 -18.78 4.86
N THR A 64 0.43 -18.06 4.89
CA THR A 64 0.81 -17.26 6.06
C THR A 64 0.52 -15.78 5.86
N PRO A 65 0.14 -15.03 6.92
CA PRO A 65 0.02 -13.57 6.83
C PRO A 65 1.30 -12.88 6.35
N GLN A 66 2.46 -13.41 6.72
CA GLN A 66 3.76 -12.84 6.34
C GLN A 66 4.00 -12.95 4.83
N GLU A 67 3.66 -14.07 4.21
CA GLU A 67 3.71 -14.23 2.75
C GLU A 67 2.72 -13.31 2.04
N LYS A 68 1.48 -13.22 2.56
CA LYS A 68 0.45 -12.31 2.03
C LYS A 68 0.95 -10.86 2.02
N MET A 69 1.48 -10.39 3.15
CA MET A 69 1.95 -9.02 3.28
C MET A 69 3.20 -8.77 2.43
N ARG A 70 4.09 -9.76 2.30
CA ARG A 70 5.29 -9.66 1.44
C ARG A 70 4.90 -9.48 -0.03
N ASN A 71 3.95 -10.26 -0.52
CA ASN A 71 3.47 -10.15 -1.89
C ASN A 71 2.73 -8.83 -2.12
N LEU A 72 1.81 -8.46 -1.22
CA LEU A 72 1.11 -7.17 -1.28
C LEU A 72 2.08 -5.98 -1.38
N LEU A 73 3.10 -5.94 -0.52
CA LEU A 73 4.12 -4.90 -0.56
C LEU A 73 4.99 -4.95 -1.83
N SER A 74 5.11 -6.11 -2.49
CA SER A 74 5.79 -6.21 -3.80
C SER A 74 4.99 -5.49 -4.88
N HIS A 75 3.68 -5.68 -4.93
CA HIS A 75 2.78 -4.98 -5.85
C HIS A 75 2.76 -3.47 -5.59
N ILE A 76 2.44 -3.07 -4.35
CA ILE A 76 2.31 -1.65 -3.97
C ILE A 76 3.59 -0.84 -4.24
N VAL A 77 4.77 -1.42 -4.02
CA VAL A 77 6.04 -0.70 -4.24
C VAL A 77 6.37 -0.56 -5.72
N LYS A 78 5.99 -1.53 -6.56
CA LYS A 78 6.18 -1.47 -8.02
C LYS A 78 5.30 -0.39 -8.66
N ASP A 79 4.08 -0.19 -8.15
CA ASP A 79 3.11 0.77 -8.71
C ASP A 79 3.42 2.24 -8.34
N GLY A 80 4.42 2.48 -7.50
CA GLY A 80 4.96 3.80 -7.20
C GLY A 80 4.31 4.50 -6.00
N ASP A 81 4.67 5.77 -5.81
CA ASP A 81 4.40 6.51 -4.56
C ASP A 81 2.90 6.73 -4.28
N THR A 82 2.05 6.81 -5.31
CA THR A 82 0.60 6.94 -5.13
C THR A 82 0.00 5.70 -4.47
N SER A 83 0.38 4.51 -4.92
CA SER A 83 -0.06 3.24 -4.32
C SER A 83 0.47 3.07 -2.90
N LYS A 84 1.72 3.50 -2.64
CA LYS A 84 2.30 3.49 -1.29
C LYS A 84 1.54 4.41 -0.33
N GLU A 85 1.15 5.61 -0.78
CA GLU A 85 0.38 6.53 0.04
C GLU A 85 -1.02 5.96 0.34
N ALA A 86 -1.70 5.42 -0.66
CA ALA A 86 -2.99 4.78 -0.47
C ALA A 86 -2.93 3.60 0.50
N PHE A 87 -1.94 2.73 0.34
CA PHE A 87 -1.68 1.63 1.25
C PHE A 87 -1.41 2.11 2.67
N TYR A 88 -0.62 3.18 2.84
CA TYR A 88 -0.40 3.81 4.14
C TYR A 88 -1.71 4.30 4.80
N GLN A 89 -2.61 4.92 4.03
CA GLN A 89 -3.92 5.34 4.56
C GLN A 89 -4.79 4.14 4.98
N VAL A 90 -4.78 3.05 4.21
CA VAL A 90 -5.47 1.80 4.58
C VAL A 90 -4.88 1.20 5.86
N LEU A 91 -3.55 1.20 6.01
CA LEU A 91 -2.90 0.77 7.25
C LEU A 91 -3.27 1.65 8.44
N ARG A 92 -3.40 2.98 8.27
CA ARG A 92 -3.86 3.86 9.36
C ARG A 92 -5.27 3.54 9.82
N LYS A 93 -6.15 3.09 8.91
CA LYS A 93 -7.52 2.69 9.22
C LYS A 93 -7.57 1.37 9.99
N HIS A 94 -6.85 0.35 9.53
CA HIS A 94 -6.95 -1.02 10.08
C HIS A 94 -5.90 -1.38 11.14
N GLN A 95 -4.78 -0.66 11.16
CA GLN A 95 -3.58 -0.97 11.95
C GLN A 95 -3.08 0.28 12.69
N LYS A 96 -4.00 1.14 13.16
CA LYS A 96 -3.69 2.43 13.80
C LYS A 96 -2.59 2.33 14.87
N MET A 97 -2.75 1.42 15.83
CA MET A 97 -1.80 1.21 16.94
C MET A 97 -0.41 0.83 16.43
N LEU A 98 -0.34 -0.01 15.39
CA LEU A 98 0.93 -0.40 14.77
C LEU A 98 1.58 0.81 14.09
N ILE A 99 0.82 1.58 13.31
CA ILE A 99 1.36 2.78 12.64
C ILE A 99 1.89 3.79 13.64
N GLU A 100 1.15 4.11 14.69
CA GLU A 100 1.60 5.02 15.74
C GLU A 100 2.89 4.53 16.40
N ASN A 101 2.97 3.23 16.71
CA ASN A 101 4.18 2.62 17.25
C ASN A 101 5.37 2.69 16.27
N LEU A 102 5.14 2.55 14.96
CA LEU A 102 6.20 2.62 13.96
C LEU A 102 6.71 4.05 13.76
N ILE A 103 5.82 5.05 13.76
CA ILE A 103 6.16 6.47 13.69
C ILE A 103 7.03 6.87 14.88
N GLN A 104 6.63 6.51 16.10
CA GLN A 104 7.39 6.83 17.32
C GLN A 104 8.79 6.20 17.35
N ASN A 105 8.97 5.04 16.71
CA ASN A 105 10.24 4.32 16.64
C ASN A 105 11.09 4.69 15.40
N SER A 106 10.61 5.60 14.55
CA SER A 106 11.37 6.17 13.41
C SER A 106 12.07 7.48 13.81
N THR A 107 11.55 8.17 14.83
CA THR A 107 12.04 9.48 15.29
C THR A 107 13.06 9.43 16.45
N LYS A 108 13.68 8.26 16.70
CA LYS A 108 14.76 8.08 17.68
C LYS A 108 15.99 7.54 16.97
#